data_AF-A0A7Y5UYP7-F1
#
_entry.id   AF-A0A7Y5UYP7-F1
#
_cell.length_a   1.000
_cell.length_b   1.000
_cell.length_c   1.000
_cell.angle_alpha   90.00
_cell.angle_beta   90.00
_cell.angle_gamma   90.00
#
_symmetry.space_group_name_H-M   'P 1'
#
loop_
_entity.id
_entity.type
_entity.pdbx_description
1 polymer ?
#
loop_
_entity_poly.entity_id
_entity_poly.type
_entity_poly.pdbx_seq_one_letter_code
_entity_poly.pdbx_strand_id
1 'polypeptide(L)'
;MHILLLTRLDDLQAQRIRDVAAAEGRVLISRDQTAAGESGVPVTAIIGGPPPELTAHMHQLEWVQLRTDCLEGWEECLNDLHERGVLVTRTRGSYNDTVPDHAMMLVLALARDLPRLLQQRRAHQWKGDPIEPLVLSQATLGLVGMGTIGA
;
A
#
# COMPACT_ATOMS: atom_id res chain seq x y z
N MET A 1 8.05 -10.84 -21.75
CA MET A 1 8.24 -10.54 -20.31
C MET A 1 7.33 -11.48 -19.53
N HIS A 2 7.81 -12.21 -18.51
CA HIS A 2 6.94 -13.07 -17.68
C HIS A 2 6.77 -12.39 -16.32
N ILE A 3 5.53 -11.98 -16.02
CA ILE A 3 5.19 -11.29 -14.78
C ILE A 3 4.53 -12.28 -13.82
N LEU A 4 5.08 -12.39 -12.62
CA LEU A 4 4.44 -13.05 -11.50
C LEU A 4 3.65 -12.04 -10.66
N LEU A 5 2.35 -12.27 -10.52
CA LEU A 5 1.48 -11.47 -9.66
C LEU A 5 1.30 -12.14 -8.31
N LEU A 6 1.81 -11.52 -7.26
CA LEU A 6 1.67 -11.99 -5.88
C LEU A 6 0.53 -11.31 -5.15
N THR A 7 -0.36 -10.68 -5.90
CA THR A 7 -1.39 -9.81 -5.36
C THR A 7 -2.69 -9.98 -6.13
N ARG A 8 -3.81 -9.76 -5.43
CA ARG A 8 -5.10 -9.72 -6.10
C ARG A 8 -5.24 -8.41 -6.85
N LEU A 9 -5.63 -8.54 -8.11
CA LEU A 9 -6.05 -7.44 -8.95
C LEU A 9 -7.56 -7.48 -9.07
N ASP A 10 -8.18 -6.31 -9.06
CA ASP A 10 -9.57 -6.19 -9.52
C ASP A 10 -9.66 -6.37 -11.05
N ASP A 11 -10.88 -6.46 -11.57
CA ASP A 11 -11.11 -6.74 -12.99
C ASP A 11 -10.57 -5.62 -13.90
N LEU A 12 -10.65 -4.37 -13.44
CA LEU A 12 -10.17 -3.22 -14.20
C LEU A 12 -8.65 -3.20 -14.28
N GLN A 13 -7.96 -3.46 -13.16
CA GLN A 13 -6.51 -3.59 -13.09
C GLN A 13 -6.02 -4.76 -13.92
N ALA A 14 -6.67 -5.91 -13.81
CA ALA A 14 -6.35 -7.09 -14.61
C ALA A 14 -6.55 -6.82 -16.11
N GLN A 15 -7.62 -6.09 -16.48
CA GLN A 15 -7.85 -5.71 -17.87
C GLN A 15 -6.78 -4.76 -18.39
N ARG A 16 -6.42 -3.71 -17.64
CA ARG A 16 -5.36 -2.77 -18.02
C ARG A 16 -4.02 -3.48 -18.24
N ILE A 17 -3.66 -4.41 -17.37
CA ILE A 17 -2.42 -5.18 -17.52
C ILE A 17 -2.50 -6.08 -18.77
N ARG A 18 -3.66 -6.70 -19.05
CA ARG A 18 -3.87 -7.47 -20.28
C ARG A 18 -3.80 -6.61 -21.55
N ASP A 19 -4.31 -5.39 -21.52
CA ASP A 19 -4.29 -4.47 -22.66
C ASP A 19 -2.86 -4.05 -23.00
N VAL A 20 -2.08 -3.67 -21.98
CA VAL A 20 -0.64 -3.35 -22.12
C VAL A 20 0.14 -4.58 -22.58
N ALA A 21 -0.15 -5.74 -21.99
CA ALA A 21 0.44 -7.00 -22.39
C ALA A 21 0.22 -7.31 -23.87
N ALA A 22 -1.03 -7.21 -24.35
CA ALA A 22 -1.39 -7.48 -25.74
C ALA A 22 -0.69 -6.52 -26.72
N ALA A 23 -0.46 -5.27 -26.31
CA ALA A 23 0.23 -4.27 -27.12
C ALA A 23 1.75 -4.52 -27.22
N GLU A 24 2.39 -4.98 -26.14
CA GLU A 24 3.84 -5.18 -26.03
C GLU A 24 4.31 -6.63 -26.36
N GLY A 25 3.39 -7.57 -26.61
CA GLY A 25 3.68 -8.95 -27.01
C GLY A 25 3.37 -10.02 -25.93
N ARG A 26 4.24 -11.04 -25.78
CA ARG A 26 4.01 -12.14 -24.82
C ARG A 26 4.30 -11.68 -23.38
N VAL A 27 3.25 -11.23 -22.69
CA VAL A 27 3.23 -11.14 -21.23
C VAL A 27 2.47 -12.32 -20.66
N LEU A 28 3.20 -13.22 -20.01
CA LEU A 28 2.60 -14.28 -19.20
C LEU A 28 2.33 -13.71 -17.82
N ILE A 29 1.12 -13.94 -17.32
CA ILE A 29 0.67 -13.46 -16.01
C ILE A 29 0.29 -14.70 -15.20
N SER A 30 1.14 -15.09 -14.26
CA SER A 30 0.81 -16.13 -13.28
C SER A 30 0.36 -15.49 -11.96
N ARG A 31 -0.69 -16.02 -11.34
CA ARG A 31 -1.09 -15.69 -9.97
C ARG A 31 -0.62 -16.73 -8.95
N ASP A 32 -0.06 -17.83 -9.45
CA ASP A 32 0.38 -18.94 -8.61
C ASP A 32 1.91 -18.96 -8.56
N GLN A 33 2.42 -18.97 -7.33
CA GLN A 33 3.84 -19.05 -7.02
C GLN A 33 4.44 -20.37 -7.50
N THR A 34 3.63 -21.45 -7.55
CA THR A 34 4.07 -22.78 -8.02
C THR A 34 4.05 -22.87 -9.55
N ALA A 35 3.00 -22.36 -10.21
CA ALA A 35 2.85 -22.41 -11.67
C ALA A 35 3.90 -21.55 -12.42
N ALA A 36 4.50 -20.57 -11.75
CA ALA A 36 5.57 -19.75 -12.30
C ALA A 36 6.84 -20.57 -12.60
N GLY A 37 7.13 -21.59 -11.79
CA GLY A 37 8.23 -22.53 -12.01
C GLY A 37 7.92 -23.61 -13.06
N GLU A 38 6.65 -24.00 -13.20
CA GLU A 38 6.22 -25.11 -14.07
C GLU A 38 6.13 -24.74 -15.56
N SER A 39 5.97 -23.46 -15.89
CA SER A 39 5.87 -23.02 -17.30
C SER A 39 7.17 -23.14 -18.09
N GLY A 40 8.32 -23.38 -17.43
CA GLY A 40 9.64 -23.39 -18.05
C GLY A 40 10.10 -22.05 -18.63
N VAL A 41 9.26 -21.00 -18.51
CA VAL A 41 9.56 -19.63 -18.92
C VAL A 41 10.06 -18.86 -17.70
N PRO A 42 11.27 -18.30 -17.75
CA PRO A 42 11.82 -17.58 -16.62
C PRO A 42 10.99 -16.34 -16.26
N VAL A 43 10.73 -16.14 -14.97
CA VAL A 43 10.08 -14.94 -14.44
C VAL A 43 11.06 -13.78 -14.55
N THR A 44 10.64 -12.69 -15.20
CA THR A 44 11.46 -11.49 -15.41
C THR A 44 10.97 -10.31 -14.58
N ALA A 45 9.72 -10.34 -14.11
CA ALA A 45 9.17 -9.30 -13.25
C ALA A 45 8.19 -9.83 -12.20
N ILE A 46 8.09 -9.13 -11.07
CA ILE A 46 7.13 -9.41 -10.00
C ILE A 46 6.31 -8.15 -9.70
N ILE A 47 5.00 -8.31 -9.51
CA ILE A 47 4.13 -7.27 -8.94
C ILE A 47 3.56 -7.78 -7.62
N GLY A 48 3.87 -7.08 -6.53
CA GLY A 48 3.55 -7.47 -5.16
C GLY A 48 4.79 -7.47 -4.28
N GLY A 49 4.63 -7.95 -3.05
CA GLY A 49 5.73 -8.12 -2.11
C GLY A 49 6.19 -9.57 -2.04
N PRO A 50 7.28 -9.96 -2.73
CA PRO A 50 7.78 -11.32 -2.67
C PRO A 50 8.52 -11.59 -1.35
N PRO A 51 8.37 -12.78 -0.75
CA PRO A 51 9.27 -13.21 0.31
C PRO A 51 10.68 -13.46 -0.28
N PRO A 52 11.77 -13.22 0.47
CA PRO A 52 13.15 -13.34 -0.05
C PRO A 52 13.46 -14.71 -0.67
N GLU A 53 12.89 -15.78 -0.12
CA GLU A 53 13.11 -17.16 -0.59
C GLU A 53 12.57 -17.37 -2.00
N LEU A 54 11.52 -16.64 -2.38
CA LEU A 54 10.93 -16.73 -3.72
C LEU A 54 11.86 -16.10 -4.77
N THR A 55 12.48 -14.97 -4.43
CA THR A 55 13.34 -14.24 -5.39
C THR A 55 14.71 -14.86 -5.53
N ALA A 56 15.20 -15.62 -4.54
CA ALA A 56 16.56 -16.17 -4.49
C ALA A 56 16.92 -17.04 -5.72
N HIS A 57 15.96 -17.79 -6.27
CA HIS A 57 16.17 -18.69 -7.41
C HIS A 57 15.83 -18.07 -8.77
N MET A 58 15.34 -16.82 -8.80
CA MET A 58 14.92 -16.15 -10.03
C MET A 58 16.07 -15.37 -10.66
N HIS A 59 17.03 -16.06 -11.28
CA HIS A 59 18.25 -15.46 -11.83
C HIS A 59 18.02 -14.49 -13.00
N GLN A 60 16.84 -14.51 -13.62
CA GLN A 60 16.46 -13.60 -14.71
C GLN A 60 15.46 -12.53 -14.27
N LEU A 61 15.26 -12.36 -12.96
CA LEU A 61 14.42 -11.30 -12.42
C LEU A 61 15.10 -9.95 -12.68
N GLU A 62 14.39 -9.05 -13.34
CA GLU A 62 14.88 -7.72 -13.70
C GLU A 62 14.14 -6.60 -12.95
N TRP A 63 12.88 -6.85 -12.56
CA TRP A 63 12.03 -5.81 -11.97
C TRP A 63 11.08 -6.34 -10.89
N VAL A 64 10.97 -5.59 -9.78
CA VAL A 64 9.97 -5.80 -8.72
C VAL A 64 9.18 -4.52 -8.49
N GLN A 65 7.85 -4.60 -8.63
CA GLN A 65 6.91 -3.53 -8.27
C GLN A 65 6.25 -3.86 -6.93
N LEU A 66 6.72 -3.22 -5.87
CA LEU A 66 6.10 -3.27 -4.56
C LEU A 66 4.79 -2.47 -4.56
N ARG A 67 3.76 -3.00 -3.89
CA ARG A 67 2.45 -2.34 -3.71
C ARG A 67 2.33 -1.63 -2.36
N THR A 68 3.43 -1.05 -1.90
CA THR A 68 3.52 -0.32 -0.64
C THR A 68 4.22 1.02 -0.85
N ASP A 69 3.84 2.01 -0.06
CA ASP A 69 4.54 3.28 0.06
C ASP A 69 5.60 3.23 1.18
N CYS A 70 5.45 2.30 2.14
CA CYS A 70 6.40 2.09 3.22
C CYS A 70 7.37 0.96 2.89
N LEU A 71 8.66 1.18 3.16
CA LEU A 71 9.73 0.18 2.97
C LEU A 71 10.24 -0.39 4.31
N GLU A 72 9.66 0.01 5.44
CA GLU A 72 10.02 -0.54 6.74
C GLU A 72 9.79 -2.07 6.75
N GLY A 73 10.81 -2.81 7.15
CA GLY A 73 10.80 -4.28 7.16
C GLY A 73 11.15 -4.95 5.83
N TRP A 74 11.56 -4.18 4.81
CA TRP A 74 12.00 -4.69 3.50
C TRP A 74 13.52 -4.66 3.30
N GLU A 75 14.30 -4.25 4.31
CA GLU A 75 15.71 -3.90 4.19
C GLU A 75 16.56 -5.05 3.61
N GLU A 76 16.42 -6.25 4.17
CA GLU A 76 17.18 -7.43 3.72
C GLU A 76 16.81 -7.82 2.28
N CYS A 77 15.52 -7.83 1.95
CA CYS A 77 15.03 -8.15 0.61
C CYS A 77 15.51 -7.12 -0.43
N LEU A 78 15.45 -5.83 -0.08
CA LEU A 78 15.91 -4.75 -0.96
C LEU A 78 17.42 -4.81 -1.18
N ASN A 79 18.20 -5.18 -0.17
CA ASN A 79 19.65 -5.35 -0.31
C ASN A 79 19.97 -6.51 -1.26
N ASP A 80 19.37 -7.70 -1.10
CA ASP A 80 19.55 -8.83 -2.04
C ASP A 80 19.22 -8.44 -3.48
N LEU A 81 18.05 -7.81 -3.67
CA LEU A 81 17.61 -7.39 -4.99
C LEU A 81 18.55 -6.33 -5.59
N HIS A 82 19.04 -5.40 -4.78
CA HIS A 82 19.98 -4.38 -5.21
C HIS A 82 21.34 -4.98 -5.61
N GLU A 83 21.90 -5.90 -4.81
CA GLU A 83 23.15 -6.59 -5.11
C GLU A 83 23.09 -7.38 -6.42
N ARG A 84 21.90 -7.92 -6.73
CA ARG A 84 21.61 -8.63 -7.98
C ARG A 84 21.30 -7.71 -9.16
N GLY A 85 21.26 -6.39 -8.97
CA GLY A 85 20.95 -5.42 -10.01
C GLY A 85 19.48 -5.39 -10.43
N VAL A 86 18.58 -5.89 -9.59
CA VAL A 86 17.13 -5.90 -9.85
C VAL A 86 16.54 -4.51 -9.58
N LEU A 87 15.81 -3.96 -10.54
CA LEU A 87 15.11 -2.69 -10.37
C LEU A 87 13.94 -2.89 -9.39
N VAL A 88 13.90 -2.09 -8.32
CA VAL A 88 12.75 -2.07 -7.40
C VAL A 88 12.02 -0.74 -7.51
N THR A 89 10.70 -0.84 -7.69
CA THR A 89 9.78 0.30 -7.74
C THR A 89 8.68 0.12 -6.69
N ARG A 90 8.06 1.22 -6.28
CA ARG A 90 7.05 1.22 -5.23
C ARG A 90 5.96 2.24 -5.51
N THR A 91 4.79 2.09 -4.91
CA THR A 91 3.66 3.01 -5.09
C THR A 91 3.82 4.24 -4.18
N ARG A 92 4.86 5.04 -4.41
CA ARG A 92 5.13 6.24 -3.61
C ARG A 92 4.01 7.26 -3.74
N GLY A 93 3.52 7.77 -2.62
CA GLY A 93 2.52 8.83 -2.57
C GLY A 93 1.08 8.37 -2.77
N SER A 94 0.81 7.06 -2.81
CA SER A 94 -0.55 6.51 -2.95
C SER A 94 -1.50 6.92 -1.81
N TYR A 95 -0.94 7.42 -0.71
CA TYR A 95 -1.66 7.82 0.49
C TYR A 95 -1.60 9.33 0.76
N ASN A 96 -0.97 10.11 -0.12
CA ASN A 96 -0.77 11.56 0.09
C ASN A 96 -2.10 12.32 0.23
N ASP A 97 -3.16 11.89 -0.45
CA ASP A 97 -4.46 12.56 -0.36
C ASP A 97 -5.34 11.97 0.76
N THR A 98 -5.29 10.65 0.94
CA THR A 98 -6.23 9.94 1.84
C THR A 98 -5.81 9.98 3.31
N VAL A 99 -4.51 10.03 3.62
CA VAL A 99 -4.04 10.09 5.00
C VAL A 99 -4.31 11.45 5.65
N PRO A 100 -4.08 12.61 4.98
CA PRO A 100 -4.47 13.91 5.55
C PRO A 100 -5.98 14.00 5.82
N ASP A 101 -6.81 13.52 4.88
CA ASP A 101 -8.26 13.47 5.08
C ASP A 101 -8.63 12.65 6.32
N HIS A 102 -8.04 11.47 6.46
CA HIS A 102 -8.26 10.62 7.62
C HIS A 102 -7.77 11.26 8.93
N ALA A 103 -6.60 11.91 8.90
CA ALA A 103 -6.05 12.62 10.06
C ALA A 103 -6.99 13.76 10.50
N MET A 104 -7.49 14.57 9.56
CA MET A 104 -8.44 15.65 9.86
C MET A 104 -9.78 15.12 10.36
N MET A 105 -10.26 13.99 9.83
CA MET A 105 -11.43 13.29 10.35
C MET A 105 -11.23 12.90 11.83
N LEU A 106 -10.07 12.35 12.20
CA LEU A 106 -9.75 11.98 13.57
C LEU A 106 -9.63 13.21 14.48
N VAL A 107 -8.98 14.28 14.02
CA VAL A 107 -8.89 15.56 14.75
C VAL A 107 -10.29 16.09 15.08
N LEU A 108 -11.19 16.12 14.09
CA LEU A 108 -12.58 16.57 14.29
C LEU A 108 -13.35 15.65 15.24
N ALA A 109 -13.20 14.33 15.10
CA ALA A 109 -13.85 13.36 15.96
C ALA A 109 -13.43 13.53 17.42
N LEU A 110 -12.14 13.74 17.69
CA LEU A 110 -11.61 13.93 19.04
C LEU A 110 -11.97 15.31 19.60
N ALA A 111 -11.89 16.37 18.80
CA ALA A 111 -12.29 17.72 19.20
C ALA A 111 -13.75 17.81 19.65
N ARG A 112 -14.62 16.91 19.17
CA ARG A 112 -16.04 16.84 19.51
C ARG A 112 -16.40 15.71 20.46
N ASP A 113 -15.41 14.98 20.96
CA ASP A 113 -15.59 13.80 21.81
C ASP A 113 -16.58 12.77 21.21
N LEU A 114 -16.49 12.60 19.89
CA LEU A 114 -17.33 11.70 19.12
C LEU A 114 -17.25 10.24 19.60
N PRO A 115 -16.08 9.69 20.01
CA PRO A 115 -16.02 8.35 20.56
C PRO A 115 -16.95 8.13 21.77
N ARG A 116 -16.97 9.07 22.74
CA ARG A 116 -17.88 8.98 23.89
C ARG A 116 -19.32 9.12 23.45
N LEU A 117 -19.63 10.07 22.58
CA LEU A 117 -21.00 10.27 22.06
C LEU A 117 -21.54 9.02 21.37
N LEU A 118 -20.71 8.34 20.56
CA LEU A 118 -21.08 7.09 19.91
C LEU A 118 -21.32 5.96 20.93
N GLN A 119 -20.52 5.88 22.00
CA GLN A 119 -20.72 4.92 23.07
C GLN A 119 -22.02 5.19 23.84
N GLN A 120 -22.31 6.46 24.19
CA GLN A 120 -23.55 6.84 24.85
C GLN A 120 -24.77 6.54 23.97
N ARG A 121 -24.70 6.87 22.68
CA ARG A 121 -25.76 6.54 21.71
C ARG A 121 -26.01 5.04 21.64
N ARG A 122 -24.97 4.20 21.60
CA ARG A 122 -25.10 2.73 21.62
C ARG A 122 -25.73 2.22 22.91
N ALA A 123 -25.48 2.88 24.03
CA ALA A 123 -26.10 2.58 25.32
C ALA A 123 -27.51 3.16 25.49
N HIS A 124 -28.06 3.83 24.46
CA HIS A 124 -29.32 4.59 24.53
C HIS A 124 -29.35 5.62 25.66
N GLN A 125 -28.19 6.20 26.00
CA GLN A 125 -28.04 7.19 27.04
C GLN A 125 -27.86 8.57 26.43
N TRP A 126 -28.55 9.56 27.00
CA TRP A 126 -28.27 10.97 26.76
C TRP A 126 -27.79 11.57 28.09
N LYS A 127 -26.47 11.62 28.28
CA LYS A 127 -25.91 12.24 29.49
C LYS A 127 -25.77 13.74 29.26
N GLY A 128 -26.33 14.53 30.16
CA GLY A 128 -26.21 15.99 30.14
C GLY A 128 -24.87 16.51 30.65
N ASP A 129 -23.93 15.62 30.98
CA ASP A 129 -22.58 16.02 31.42
C ASP A 129 -21.95 16.90 30.34
N PRO A 130 -21.42 18.09 30.69
CA PRO A 130 -20.84 18.99 29.72
C PRO A 130 -19.73 18.26 28.95
N ILE A 131 -19.90 18.21 27.63
CA ILE A 131 -18.76 18.00 26.74
C ILE A 131 -18.14 19.38 26.59
N GLU A 132 -16.86 19.51 26.88
CA GLU A 132 -16.09 20.71 26.53
C GLU A 132 -15.36 20.42 25.21
N PRO A 133 -16.01 20.62 24.05
CA PRO A 133 -15.36 20.39 22.77
C PRO A 133 -14.22 21.38 22.58
N LEU A 134 -13.13 20.92 21.97
CA LEU A 134 -12.04 21.79 21.55
C LEU A 134 -12.51 22.63 20.36
N VAL A 135 -12.47 23.96 20.50
CA VAL A 135 -12.75 24.89 19.40
C VAL A 135 -11.51 24.97 18.52
N LEU A 136 -11.51 24.23 17.40
CA LEU A 136 -10.33 24.12 16.54
C LEU A 136 -9.81 25.47 16.02
N SER A 137 -10.69 26.46 15.79
CA SER A 137 -10.28 27.81 15.35
C SER A 137 -9.49 28.59 16.40
N GLN A 138 -9.44 28.12 17.65
CA GLN A 138 -8.69 28.70 18.75
C GLN A 138 -7.52 27.79 19.18
N ALA A 139 -7.34 26.65 18.52
CA ALA A 139 -6.32 25.68 18.82
C ALA A 139 -5.10 25.85 17.90
N THR A 140 -3.96 25.36 18.36
CA THR A 140 -2.74 25.23 17.55
C THR A 140 -2.57 23.78 17.13
N LEU A 141 -2.51 23.52 15.82
CA LEU A 141 -2.16 22.20 15.30
C LEU A 141 -0.64 22.05 15.22
N GLY A 142 -0.08 21.15 16.02
CA GLY A 142 1.32 20.76 15.92
C GLY A 142 1.50 19.63 14.91
N LEU A 143 2.36 19.84 13.90
CA LEU A 143 2.73 18.81 12.93
C LEU A 143 4.17 18.38 13.17
N VAL A 144 4.38 17.07 13.33
CA VAL A 144 5.72 16.46 13.47
C VAL A 144 6.03 15.73 12.17
N GLY A 145 6.82 16.39 11.32
CA GLY A 145 7.17 15.92 9.97
C GLY A 145 6.33 16.60 8.90
N MET A 146 6.98 17.44 8.08
CA MET A 146 6.39 18.13 6.93
C MET A 146 6.74 17.41 5.62
N GLY A 147 6.43 16.11 5.57
CA GLY A 147 6.52 15.31 4.35
C GLY A 147 5.32 15.52 3.44
N THR A 148 5.15 14.65 2.43
CA THR A 148 4.02 14.74 1.47
C THR A 148 2.63 14.61 2.11
N ILE A 149 2.54 14.06 3.32
CA ILE A 149 1.31 13.96 4.10
C ILE A 149 1.08 15.19 5.00
N GLY A 150 2.17 15.83 5.46
CA GLY A 150 2.07 16.93 6.44
C GLY A 150 2.01 18.32 5.81
N ALA A 151 2.41 18.45 4.54
CA ALA A 151 2.42 19.71 3.80
C ALA A 151 1.05 20.06 3.23
#